data_AF-A0A059VYV5-F1
#
_entry.id   AF-A0A059VYV5-F1
#
_cell.length_a   1.000
_cell.length_b   1.000
_cell.length_c   1.000
_cell.angle_alpha   90.00
_cell.angle_beta   90.00
_cell.angle_gamma   90.00
#
_symmetry.space_group_name_H-M   'P 1'
#
loop_
_entity.id
_entity.type
_entity.pdbx_description
1 polymer ?
#
loop_
_entity_poly.entity_id
_entity_poly.type
_entity_poly.pdbx_seq_one_letter_code
_entity_poly.pdbx_strand_id
1 'polypeptide(L)' 'MLAAILAPWCGKHPDVRVIEEVVGDRAVPALLGASSRAGLLVVGSRTHRTPMPLGPVVLALLHHSRCPVAVVPRG' A
#
# COMPACT_ATOMS: atom_id res chain seq x y z
N MET A 1 14.81 -0.57 -9.56
CA MET A 1 13.76 -1.45 -10.12
C MET A 1 13.03 -2.11 -8.96
N LEU A 2 11.70 -2.24 -9.00
CA LEU A 2 10.86 -2.74 -7.89
C LEU A 2 11.39 -4.05 -7.29
N ALA A 3 11.70 -5.02 -8.16
CA ALA A 3 12.32 -6.30 -7.78
C ALA A 3 13.57 -6.18 -6.89
N ALA A 4 14.45 -5.21 -7.15
CA ALA A 4 15.68 -5.03 -6.36
C ALA A 4 15.39 -4.58 -4.92
N ILE A 5 14.30 -3.83 -4.70
CA ILE A 5 13.88 -3.40 -3.36
C ILE A 5 13.24 -4.56 -2.58
N LEU A 6 12.55 -5.46 -3.29
CA LEU A 6 11.85 -6.60 -2.69
C LEU A 6 12.75 -7.81 -2.46
N ALA A 7 13.84 -7.98 -3.22
CA ALA A 7 14.71 -9.16 -3.16
C ALA A 7 15.19 -9.53 -1.73
N PRO A 8 15.61 -8.60 -0.85
CA PRO A 8 15.98 -8.95 0.52
C PRO A 8 14.82 -9.52 1.34
N TRP A 9 13.59 -9.07 1.08
CA TRP A 9 12.38 -9.54 1.77
C TRP A 9 11.92 -10.89 1.26
N CYS A 10 11.99 -11.12 -0.06
CA CYS A 10 11.73 -12.44 -0.64
C CYS A 10 12.68 -13.51 -0.09
N GLY A 11 13.96 -13.16 0.12
CA GLY A 11 14.92 -14.07 0.75
C GLY A 11 14.63 -14.34 2.23
N LYS A 12 14.13 -13.36 2.98
CA LYS A 12 13.76 -13.51 4.40
C LYS A 12 12.45 -14.29 4.61
N HIS A 13 11.53 -14.22 3.65
CA HIS A 13 10.21 -14.83 3.71
C HIS A 13 9.93 -15.66 2.44
N PRO A 14 10.64 -16.77 2.23
CA PRO A 14 10.56 -17.54 0.98
C PRO A 14 9.19 -18.17 0.72
N ASP A 15 8.42 -18.44 1.79
CA ASP A 15 7.09 -19.03 1.69
C ASP A 15 6.01 -18.02 1.22
N VAL A 16 6.35 -16.73 1.18
CA VAL A 16 5.43 -15.67 0.74
C VAL A 16 5.61 -15.43 -0.75
N ARG A 17 4.61 -15.83 -1.54
CA ARG A 17 4.58 -15.51 -2.97
C ARG A 17 4.40 -14.01 -3.18
N VAL A 18 5.40 -13.38 -3.80
CA VAL A 18 5.35 -11.95 -4.15
C VAL A 18 4.94 -11.79 -5.61
N ILE A 19 3.97 -10.89 -5.85
CA ILE A 19 3.56 -10.47 -7.20
C ILE A 19 3.85 -8.97 -7.29
N GLU A 20 4.65 -8.60 -8.27
CA GLU A 20 5.04 -7.21 -8.54
C GLU A 20 4.15 -6.64 -9.64
N GLU A 21 3.60 -5.44 -9.40
CA GLU A 21 2.78 -4.75 -10.38
C GLU A 21 3.15 -3.27 -10.42
N VAL A 22 3.44 -2.76 -11.62
CA VAL A 22 3.65 -1.33 -11.88
C VAL A 22 2.50 -0.86 -12.75
N VAL A 23 1.62 -0.05 -12.17
CA VAL A 23 0.40 0.43 -12.82
C VAL A 23 0.59 1.88 -13.24
N GLY A 24 0.17 2.23 -14.46
CA GLY A 24 0.20 3.60 -14.99
C GLY A 24 -0.96 4.50 -14.55
N ASP A 25 -1.74 4.08 -13.57
CA ASP A 25 -2.93 4.80 -13.07
C ASP A 25 -2.58 5.64 -11.83
N ARG A 26 -3.51 6.50 -11.41
CA ARG A 26 -3.46 7.19 -10.13
C ARG A 26 -3.53 6.18 -8.99
N ALA A 27 -2.82 6.48 -7.89
CA ALA A 27 -2.71 5.58 -6.75
C ALA A 27 -4.07 5.16 -6.16
N VAL A 28 -5.03 6.09 -6.03
CA VAL A 28 -6.33 5.79 -5.40
C VAL A 28 -7.15 4.78 -6.21
N PRO A 29 -7.49 5.02 -7.50
CA PRO A 29 -8.19 4.02 -8.31
C PRO A 29 -7.51 2.66 -8.36
N ALA A 30 -6.19 2.62 -8.56
CA ALA A 30 -5.43 1.37 -8.61
C ALA A 30 -5.53 0.56 -7.32
N LEU A 31 -5.31 1.22 -6.16
CA LEU A 31 -5.35 0.55 -4.86
C LEU A 31 -6.77 0.16 -4.45
N LEU A 32 -7.81 0.92 -4.83
CA LEU A 32 -9.20 0.53 -4.62
C LEU A 32 -9.59 -0.70 -5.46
N GLY A 33 -9.14 -0.75 -6.72
CA GLY A 33 -9.26 -1.95 -7.56
C GLY A 33 -8.62 -3.17 -6.90
N ALA A 34 -7.38 -3.04 -6.44
CA ALA A 34 -6.66 -4.10 -5.74
C ALA A 34 -7.35 -4.52 -4.43
N SER A 35 -7.91 -3.56 -3.66
CA SER A 35 -8.61 -3.84 -2.39
C SER A 35 -9.81 -4.77 -2.57
N SER A 36 -10.41 -4.81 -3.77
CA SER A 36 -11.53 -5.70 -4.08
C SER A 36 -11.16 -7.17 -4.09
N ARG A 37 -9.86 -7.49 -4.18
CA ARG A 37 -9.32 -8.85 -4.29
C ARG A 37 -8.34 -9.18 -3.16
N ALA A 38 -8.22 -8.30 -2.17
CA ALA A 38 -7.27 -8.44 -1.07
C ALA A 38 -7.99 -8.64 0.27
N GLY A 39 -7.39 -9.41 1.18
CA GLY A 39 -7.88 -9.53 2.57
C GLY A 39 -7.41 -8.37 3.46
N LEU A 40 -6.36 -7.67 3.07
CA LEU A 40 -5.79 -6.53 3.80
C LEU A 40 -5.02 -5.64 2.81
N LEU A 41 -5.23 -4.33 2.90
CA LEU A 41 -4.44 -3.33 2.17
C LEU A 41 -3.46 -2.66 3.13
N VAL A 42 -2.16 -2.73 2.84
CA VAL A 42 -1.12 -2.11 3.67
C VAL A 42 -0.55 -0.90 2.94
N VAL A 43 -0.56 0.26 3.59
CA VAL A 43 0.00 1.50 3.06
C VAL A 43 0.89 2.20 4.07
N GLY A 44 1.94 2.86 3.60
CA GLY A 44 2.77 3.70 4.46
C GLY A 44 2.08 5.01 4.82
N SER A 45 2.28 5.52 6.03
CA SER A 45 1.90 6.88 6.37
C SER A 45 2.96 7.84 5.82
N ARG A 46 2.59 8.66 4.85
CA ARG A 46 3.37 9.87 4.52
C ARG A 46 2.67 11.04 5.18
N THR A 47 3.22 11.53 6.30
CA THR A 47 2.74 12.73 6.98
C THR A 47 2.95 13.93 6.06
N HIS A 48 1.90 14.37 5.38
CA HIS A 48 1.95 15.57 4.57
C HIS A 48 1.60 16.76 5.45
N ARG A 49 2.59 17.24 6.24
CA ARG A 49 2.54 18.46 7.05
C ARG A 49 1.36 18.53 8.04
N THR A 50 1.67 18.79 9.31
CA THR A 50 0.67 19.14 10.34
C THR A 50 -0.26 20.25 9.82
N PRO A 51 -1.60 20.15 10.01
CA PRO A 51 -2.29 19.38 11.04
C PRO A 51 -2.93 18.05 10.58
N MET A 52 -2.76 17.61 9.33
CA MET A 52 -3.40 16.38 8.84
C MET A 52 -2.40 15.21 8.84
N PRO A 53 -2.48 14.28 9.81
CA PRO A 53 -1.50 13.19 9.93
C PRO A 53 -1.54 12.20 8.76
N LEU A 54 -2.62 12.22 7.97
CA LEU A 54 -2.86 11.30 6.86
C LEU A 54 -2.90 12.06 5.53
N GLY A 55 -2.12 11.60 4.56
CA GLY A 55 -2.16 12.15 3.20
C GLY A 55 -3.47 11.82 2.47
N PRO A 56 -3.83 12.56 1.39
CA PRO A 56 -5.10 12.38 0.68
C PRO A 56 -5.35 10.97 0.16
N VAL A 57 -4.29 10.26 -0.25
CA VAL A 57 -4.39 8.86 -0.69
C VAL A 57 -4.84 7.96 0.46
N VAL A 58 -4.19 8.07 1.62
CA VAL A 58 -4.53 7.26 2.80
C VAL A 58 -5.96 7.55 3.26
N LEU A 59 -6.35 8.83 3.30
CA LEU A 59 -7.71 9.21 3.65
C LEU A 59 -8.75 8.61 2.70
N ALA A 60 -8.52 8.70 1.38
CA ALA A 60 -9.42 8.11 0.38
C ALA A 60 -9.53 6.59 0.53
N LEU A 61 -8.43 5.89 0.82
CA LEU A 61 -8.44 4.45 1.02
C LEU A 61 -9.19 4.03 2.28
N LEU A 62 -9.06 4.78 3.37
CA LEU A 62 -9.81 4.51 4.61
C LEU A 62 -11.32 4.63 4.40
N HIS A 63 -11.77 5.55 3.53
CA HIS A 63 -13.20 5.74 3.26
C HIS A 63 -13.77 4.77 2.22
N HIS A 64 -12.97 4.29 1.26
CA HIS A 64 -13.50 3.63 0.06
C HIS A 64 -12.95 2.23 -0.22
N SER A 65 -11.95 1.76 0.53
CA SER A 65 -11.42 0.41 0.35
C SER A 65 -12.48 -0.66 0.65
N ARG A 66 -12.38 -1.78 -0.06
CA ARG A 66 -13.28 -2.93 0.13
C ARG A 66 -12.75 -3.97 1.12
N CYS A 67 -11.60 -3.71 1.72
CA CYS A 67 -10.94 -4.56 2.70
C CYS A 67 -10.37 -3.69 3.83
N PRO A 68 -10.04 -4.28 5.00
CA PRO A 68 -9.32 -3.56 6.06
C PRO A 68 -8.04 -2.88 5.53
N VAL A 69 -7.70 -1.73 6.11
CA VAL A 69 -6.50 -0.96 5.74
C VAL A 69 -5.58 -0.82 6.95
N ALA A 70 -4.34 -1.29 6.82
CA ALA A 70 -3.28 -1.06 7.79
C ALA A 70 -2.41 0.11 7.34
N VAL A 71 -2.38 1.18 8.15
CA VAL A 71 -1.54 2.35 7.92
C VAL A 71 -0.29 2.24 8.78
N VAL A 72 0.88 2.08 8.16
CA VAL A 72 2.15 1.85 8.86
C VAL A 72 2.93 3.16 8.99
N PRO A 73 3.18 3.66 10.22
CA PRO A 73 3.98 4.86 10.42
C PRO A 73 5.43 4.67 9.99
N ARG A 74 6.10 5.75 9.58
CA ARG A 74 7.56 5.75 9.49
C ARG A 74 8.12 6.10 10.87
N GLY A 75 8.91 5.18 11.43
CA GLY A 75 9.72 5.42 12.62
C GLY A 75 10.92 6.33 12.34
#